data_AF-A0A2V7Y1A3-F1
#
_entry.id   AF-A0A2V7Y1A3-F1
#
_cell.length_a   1.000
_cell.length_b   1.000
_cell.length_c   1.000
_cell.angle_alpha   90.00
_cell.angle_beta   90.00
_cell.angle_gamma   90.00
#
_symmetry.space_group_name_H-M   'P 1'
#
loop_
_entity.id
_entity.type
_entity.pdbx_description
1 polymer ?
#
loop_
_entity_poly.entity_id
_entity_poly.type
_entity_poly.pdbx_seq_one_letter_code
_entity_poly.pdbx_strand_id
1 'polypeptide(L)'
;MTATDRERIQGLLAEGWRLLKAGQPREAALVFGRVALVEPTRAEALRGLASARAAVTESERRSDERLDEARRALENGDKAAAQAALEAVIAEGGDRDRAAVLLDRLDPREGRLHPRASADTPTDLAALAPAPTSSWTRHLFAAACTTGLTVLGLGVFASWDRLLFGLTRPPAPRSDATAAPVAPTSGERALAQARRLMEAGNPAAAVAALDRVGPQEPAYPFARQLRHQAVRALQGEHPAARSGGETR
;
A
#
# COMPACT_ATOMS: atom_id res chain seq x y z
N MET A 1 10.78 36.78 5.25
CA MET A 1 11.37 35.86 6.24
C MET A 1 11.83 36.67 7.42
N THR A 2 11.25 36.41 8.59
CA THR A 2 11.51 37.16 9.83
C THR A 2 12.77 36.64 10.53
N ALA A 3 13.29 37.39 11.52
CA ALA A 3 14.40 36.91 12.35
C ALA A 3 14.05 35.60 13.06
N THR A 4 12.82 35.48 13.54
CA THR A 4 12.27 34.27 14.19
C THR A 4 12.24 33.07 13.24
N ASP A 5 11.91 33.27 11.96
CA ASP A 5 11.95 32.18 10.97
C ASP A 5 13.38 31.66 10.77
N ARG A 6 14.38 32.54 10.74
CA ARG A 6 15.79 32.16 10.60
C ARG A 6 16.26 31.33 11.80
N GLU A 7 15.94 31.75 13.02
CA GLU A 7 16.30 31.01 14.23
C GLU A 7 15.66 29.62 14.27
N ARG A 8 14.37 29.53 13.90
CA ARG A 8 13.66 28.26 13.80
C ARG A 8 14.31 27.33 12.78
N ILE A 9 14.71 27.86 11.62
CA ILE A 9 15.39 27.09 10.58
C ILE A 9 16.76 26.60 11.05
N GLN A 10 17.54 27.44 11.76
CA GLN A 10 18.80 27.01 12.36
C GLN A 10 18.61 25.89 13.39
N GLY A 11 17.58 25.99 14.24
CA GLY A 11 17.22 24.94 15.19
C GLY A 11 16.88 23.61 14.51
N LEU A 12 16.11 23.65 13.41
CA LEU A 12 15.79 22.46 12.62
C LEU A 12 17.04 21.85 11.96
N LEU A 13 17.97 22.68 11.45
CA LEU A 13 19.21 22.17 10.87
C LEU A 13 20.08 21.47 11.91
N ALA A 14 20.27 22.09 13.07
CA ALA A 14 21.01 21.49 14.17
C ALA A 14 20.39 20.16 14.60
N GLU A 15 19.06 20.10 14.68
CA GLU A 15 18.31 18.89 15.00
C GLU A 15 18.49 17.79 13.93
N GLY A 16 18.39 18.14 12.64
CA GLY A 16 18.62 17.20 11.55
C GLY A 16 20.02 16.57 11.59
N TRP A 17 21.05 17.38 11.88
CA TRP A 17 22.42 16.88 12.05
C TRP A 17 22.59 16.02 13.30
N ARG A 18 21.90 16.35 14.40
CA ARG A 18 21.89 15.55 15.62
C ARG A 18 21.28 14.18 15.38
N LEU A 19 20.15 14.12 14.66
CA LEU A 19 19.49 12.86 14.27
C LEU A 19 20.38 11.99 13.39
N LEU A 20 21.07 12.58 12.40
CA LEU A 20 22.04 11.83 11.58
C LEU A 20 23.16 11.22 12.43
N LYS A 21 23.73 11.98 13.37
CA LYS A 21 24.77 11.49 14.29
C LYS A 21 24.27 10.39 15.22
N ALA A 22 22.99 10.43 15.58
CA ALA A 22 22.34 9.41 16.39
C ALA A 22 21.98 8.13 15.60
N GLY A 23 22.32 8.05 14.31
CA GLY A 23 21.97 6.90 13.48
C GLY A 23 20.49 6.85 13.08
N GLN A 24 19.80 8.00 13.09
CA GLN A 24 18.38 8.15 12.73
C GLN A 24 18.21 8.89 11.38
N PRO A 25 18.63 8.27 10.26
CA PRO A 25 18.70 8.97 8.97
C PRO A 25 17.32 9.25 8.36
N ARG A 26 16.30 8.44 8.65
CA ARG A 26 14.94 8.65 8.13
C ARG A 26 14.32 9.91 8.75
N GLU A 27 14.43 10.05 10.07
CA GLU A 27 13.96 11.20 10.83
C GLU A 27 14.71 12.47 10.42
N ALA A 28 16.05 12.37 10.27
CA ALA A 28 16.85 13.49 9.79
C ALA A 28 16.43 13.95 8.39
N ALA A 29 16.15 13.02 7.47
CA ALA A 29 15.67 13.36 6.13
C ALA A 29 14.35 14.14 6.17
N LEU A 30 13.42 13.78 7.07
CA LEU A 30 12.17 14.52 7.26
C LEU A 30 12.41 15.95 7.75
N VAL A 31 13.34 16.13 8.70
CA VAL A 31 13.68 17.45 9.25
C VAL A 31 14.35 18.33 8.18
N PHE A 32 15.35 17.83 7.46
CA PHE A 32 15.99 18.58 6.37
C PHE A 32 15.02 18.86 5.22
N GLY A 33 14.15 17.90 4.88
CA GLY A 33 13.09 18.09 3.89
C GLY A 33 12.14 19.22 4.27
N ARG A 34 11.75 19.33 5.54
CA ARG A 34 10.93 20.44 6.04
C ARG A 34 11.62 21.78 5.87
N VAL A 35 12.93 21.86 6.15
CA VAL A 35 13.71 23.10 5.92
C VAL A 35 13.77 23.43 4.43
N ALA A 36 14.02 22.44 3.57
CA ALA A 36 14.08 22.64 2.12
C ALA A 36 12.73 23.06 1.49
N LEU A 37 11.59 22.71 2.12
CA LEU A 37 10.28 23.22 1.69
C LEU A 37 10.09 24.70 2.00
N VAL A 38 10.67 25.19 3.11
CA VAL A 38 10.59 26.61 3.50
C VAL A 38 11.63 27.46 2.76
N GLU A 39 12.86 26.97 2.63
CA GLU A 39 13.95 27.61 1.89
C GLU A 39 14.59 26.63 0.88
N PRO A 40 14.04 26.51 -0.35
CA PRO A 40 14.50 25.54 -1.34
C PRO A 40 15.95 25.73 -1.80
N THR A 41 16.48 26.95 -1.71
CA THR A 41 17.84 27.29 -2.16
C THR A 41 18.89 27.17 -1.05
N ARG A 42 18.50 26.75 0.16
CA ARG A 42 19.43 26.64 1.28
C ARG A 42 20.34 25.42 1.13
N ALA A 43 21.57 25.66 0.66
CA ALA A 43 22.56 24.62 0.36
C ALA A 43 22.81 23.64 1.52
N GLU A 44 22.77 24.11 2.77
CA GLU A 44 22.98 23.25 3.94
C GLU A 44 21.85 22.22 4.13
N ALA A 45 20.59 22.63 3.97
CA ALA A 45 19.45 21.73 4.08
C ALA A 45 19.48 20.67 2.97
N LEU A 46 19.83 21.08 1.75
CA LEU A 46 19.97 20.17 0.61
C LEU A 46 21.11 19.17 0.82
N ARG A 47 22.25 19.61 1.34
CA ARG A 47 23.37 18.71 1.70
C ARG A 47 22.96 17.73 2.80
N GLY A 48 22.33 18.21 3.87
CA GLY A 48 21.83 17.36 4.95
C GLY A 48 20.83 16.32 4.45
N LEU A 49 19.89 16.71 3.59
CA LEU A 49 18.93 15.80 2.98
C LEU A 49 19.60 14.73 2.10
N ALA A 50 20.59 15.12 1.30
CA ALA A 50 21.35 14.18 0.47
C ALA A 50 22.13 13.18 1.34
N SER A 51 22.81 13.65 2.38
CA SER A 51 23.53 12.80 3.34
C SER A 51 22.58 11.85 4.07
N ALA A 52 21.42 12.33 4.51
CA ALA A 52 20.42 11.51 5.17
C ALA A 52 19.87 10.41 4.25
N ARG A 53 19.56 10.74 2.99
CA ARG A 53 19.11 9.74 1.99
C ARG A 53 20.17 8.68 1.71
N ALA A 54 21.43 9.08 1.55
CA ALA A 54 22.52 8.12 1.37
C ALA A 54 22.65 7.18 2.58
N ALA A 55 22.51 7.71 3.79
CA ALA A 55 22.54 6.92 5.01
C ALA A 55 21.34 5.96 5.14
N VAL A 56 20.15 6.34 4.66
CA VAL A 56 18.98 5.44 4.58
C VAL A 56 19.27 4.26 3.65
N THR A 57 19.72 4.52 2.43
CA THR A 57 20.05 3.45 1.46
C THR A 57 21.11 2.50 2.00
N GLU A 58 22.13 3.02 2.66
CA GLU A 58 23.16 2.20 3.28
C GLU A 58 22.63 1.37 4.46
N SER A 59 21.72 1.93 5.26
CA SER A 59 21.05 1.19 6.33
C SER A 59 20.15 0.08 5.79
N GLU A 60 19.47 0.31 4.67
CA GLU A 60 18.64 -0.69 3.99
C GLU A 60 19.51 -1.83 3.44
N ARG A 61 20.61 -1.50 2.75
CA ARG A 61 21.60 -2.49 2.28
C ARG A 61 22.10 -3.38 3.41
N ARG A 62 22.51 -2.79 4.54
CA ARG A 62 22.96 -3.54 5.73
C ARG A 62 21.85 -4.37 6.37
N SER A 63 20.59 -3.94 6.27
CA SER A 63 19.45 -4.71 6.77
C SER A 63 19.17 -5.92 5.88
N ASP A 64 19.21 -5.74 4.56
CA ASP A 64 19.02 -6.83 3.59
C ASP A 64 20.12 -7.89 3.73
N GLU A 65 21.39 -7.49 3.89
CA GLU A 65 22.50 -8.41 4.10
C GLU A 65 22.32 -9.28 5.36
N ARG A 66 21.81 -8.69 6.45
CA ARG A 66 21.52 -9.41 7.68
C ARG A 66 20.30 -10.33 7.55
N LEU A 67 19.28 -9.95 6.78
CA LEU A 67 18.16 -10.83 6.48
C LEU A 67 18.61 -12.04 5.64
N ASP A 68 19.51 -11.84 4.68
CA ASP A 68 20.10 -12.93 3.90
C ASP A 68 21.05 -13.80 4.72
N GLU A 69 21.78 -13.24 5.69
CA GLU A 69 22.54 -14.00 6.70
C GLU A 69 21.61 -14.83 7.58
N ALA A 70 20.54 -14.24 8.12
CA ALA A 70 19.54 -14.94 8.91
C ALA A 70 18.93 -16.10 8.11
N ARG A 71 18.59 -15.89 6.84
CA ARG A 71 18.06 -16.94 5.96
C ARG A 71 19.05 -18.09 5.79
N ARG A 72 20.32 -17.80 5.51
CA ARG A 72 21.36 -18.83 5.38
C ARG A 72 21.55 -19.61 6.68
N ALA A 73 21.50 -18.93 7.84
CA ALA A 73 21.55 -19.58 9.14
C ALA A 73 20.37 -20.55 9.34
N LEU A 74 19.16 -20.17 8.92
CA LEU A 74 17.98 -21.05 8.95
C LEU A 74 18.13 -22.28 8.06
N GLU A 75 18.62 -22.09 6.83
CA GLU A 75 18.86 -23.17 5.88
C GLU A 75 19.89 -24.18 6.40
N ASN A 76 20.88 -23.69 7.17
CA ASN A 76 21.88 -24.52 7.84
C ASN A 76 21.39 -25.14 9.15
N GLY A 77 20.18 -24.80 9.61
CA GLY A 77 19.63 -25.26 10.88
C GLY A 77 20.16 -24.53 12.13
N ASP A 78 20.97 -23.48 11.97
CA ASP A 78 21.49 -22.67 13.06
C ASP A 78 20.46 -21.61 13.49
N LYS A 79 19.54 -22.05 14.35
CA LYS A 79 18.44 -21.23 14.84
C LYS A 79 18.92 -20.06 15.72
N ALA A 80 19.99 -20.25 16.49
CA ALA A 80 20.49 -19.22 17.39
C ALA A 80 21.12 -18.06 16.61
N ALA A 81 21.94 -18.37 15.60
CA ALA A 81 22.50 -17.36 14.70
C ALA A 81 21.41 -16.62 13.92
N ALA A 82 20.41 -17.36 13.41
CA ALA A 82 19.27 -16.75 12.71
C ALA A 82 18.49 -15.79 13.62
N GLN A 83 18.18 -16.20 14.85
CA GLN A 83 17.47 -15.35 15.81
C GLN A 83 18.25 -14.07 16.14
N ALA A 84 19.56 -14.19 16.43
CA ALA A 84 20.40 -13.04 16.74
C ALA A 84 20.48 -12.04 15.57
N ALA A 85 20.58 -12.54 14.34
CA ALA A 85 20.58 -11.70 13.14
C ALA A 85 19.24 -10.97 12.94
N LEU A 86 18.11 -11.64 13.18
CA LEU A 86 16.77 -11.05 13.07
C LEU A 86 16.50 -10.01 14.16
N GLU A 87 16.90 -10.27 15.40
CA GLU A 87 16.79 -9.32 16.51
C GLU A 87 17.62 -8.06 16.23
N ALA A 88 18.82 -8.19 15.65
CA ALA A 88 19.63 -7.06 15.23
C ALA A 88 18.94 -6.20 14.16
N VAL A 89 18.29 -6.83 13.16
CA VAL A 89 17.50 -6.10 12.14
C VAL A 89 16.35 -5.31 12.80
N ILE A 90 15.65 -5.90 13.77
CA ILE A 90 14.55 -5.24 14.48
C ILE A 90 15.06 -4.07 15.34
N ALA A 91 16.17 -4.26 16.06
CA ALA A 91 16.78 -3.24 16.91
C ALA A 91 17.28 -2.03 16.10
N GLU A 92 17.81 -2.26 14.90
CA GLU A 92 18.24 -1.19 13.98
C GLU A 92 17.09 -0.51 13.23
N GLY A 93 15.83 -0.98 13.41
CA GLY A 93 14.67 -0.44 12.71
C GLY A 93 14.62 -0.80 11.22
N GLY A 94 15.19 -1.96 10.85
CA GLY A 94 15.08 -2.55 9.51
C GLY A 94 13.68 -3.08 9.20
N ASP A 95 13.56 -3.91 8.16
CA ASP A 95 12.28 -4.46 7.70
C ASP A 95 11.70 -5.48 8.72
N ARG A 96 10.86 -4.96 9.63
CA ARG A 96 10.23 -5.73 10.71
C ARG A 96 9.28 -6.79 10.18
N ASP A 97 8.60 -6.54 9.06
CA ASP A 97 7.64 -7.47 8.50
C ASP A 97 8.35 -8.69 7.93
N ARG A 98 9.44 -8.49 7.18
CA ARG A 98 10.30 -9.59 6.71
C ARG A 98 10.96 -10.34 7.87
N ALA A 99 11.44 -9.61 8.88
CA ALA A 99 12.04 -10.23 10.05
C ALA A 99 11.03 -11.10 10.82
N ALA A 100 9.80 -10.62 11.02
CA ALA A 100 8.72 -11.36 11.66
C ALA A 100 8.37 -12.65 10.91
N VAL A 101 8.23 -12.60 9.58
CA VAL A 101 7.97 -13.80 8.77
C VAL A 101 9.07 -14.86 8.93
N LEU A 102 10.33 -14.46 9.11
CA LEU A 102 11.44 -15.39 9.36
C LEU A 102 11.45 -15.90 10.82
N LEU A 103 11.06 -15.08 11.79
CA LEU A 103 10.88 -15.48 13.18
C LEU A 103 9.73 -16.49 13.35
N ASP A 104 8.62 -16.32 12.63
CA ASP A 104 7.49 -17.26 12.67
C ASP A 104 7.92 -18.66 12.19
N ARG A 105 8.85 -18.73 11.22
CA ARG A 105 9.43 -20.01 10.78
C ARG A 105 10.37 -20.63 11.82
N LEU A 106 10.96 -19.82 12.69
CA LEU A 106 11.84 -20.28 13.77
C LEU A 106 11.06 -20.91 14.93
N ASP A 107 9.80 -20.51 15.14
CA ASP A 107 8.94 -21.07 16.19
C ASP A 107 8.10 -22.26 15.69
N PRO A 108 8.56 -23.51 15.85
CA PRO A 108 7.79 -24.68 15.46
C PRO A 108 6.55 -24.91 16.34
N ARG A 109 6.29 -24.07 17.35
CA ARG A 109 5.19 -24.29 18.32
C ARG A 109 3.81 -23.90 17.78
N GLU A 110 3.70 -23.16 16.67
CA GLU A 110 2.40 -22.88 16.04
C GLU A 110 1.77 -24.12 15.35
N GLY A 111 2.52 -25.20 15.16
CA GLY A 111 1.98 -26.50 14.75
C GLY A 111 1.34 -27.32 15.88
N ARG A 112 1.41 -26.87 17.15
CA ARG A 112 0.88 -27.58 18.33
C ARG A 112 -0.30 -26.88 18.99
N LEU A 113 -1.15 -26.20 18.22
CA LEU A 113 -2.56 -26.13 18.57
C LEU A 113 -3.23 -27.49 18.30
N HIS A 114 -2.73 -28.57 18.93
CA HIS A 114 -3.62 -29.66 19.25
C HIS A 114 -4.60 -29.09 20.28
N PRO A 115 -5.93 -29.25 20.09
CA PRO A 115 -6.82 -29.18 21.23
C PRO A 115 -6.23 -30.14 22.25
N ARG A 116 -5.82 -29.63 23.40
CA ARG A 116 -5.53 -30.47 24.56
C ARG A 116 -6.83 -31.23 24.78
N ALA A 117 -6.90 -32.46 24.27
CA ALA A 117 -7.89 -33.42 24.66
C ALA A 117 -7.73 -33.53 26.18
N SER A 118 -8.62 -32.83 26.88
CA SER A 118 -8.84 -33.06 28.29
C SER A 118 -9.03 -34.56 28.43
N ALA A 119 -8.06 -35.22 29.05
CA ALA A 119 -8.18 -36.62 29.39
C ALA A 119 -9.47 -36.77 30.20
N ASP A 120 -10.34 -37.64 29.70
CA ASP A 120 -11.56 -38.08 30.37
C ASP A 120 -11.25 -38.46 31.81
N THR A 121 -11.89 -37.75 32.73
CA THR A 121 -12.14 -38.25 34.09
C THR A 121 -13.64 -38.52 34.16
N PRO A 122 -14.10 -39.78 34.20
CA PRO A 122 -15.50 -40.05 34.47
C PRO A 122 -15.70 -39.94 35.97
N THR A 123 -16.23 -38.81 36.43
CA THR A 123 -16.91 -38.74 37.72
C THR A 123 -18.10 -37.83 37.55
N ASP A 124 -19.24 -38.48 37.38
CA ASP A 124 -20.57 -37.92 37.40
C ASP A 124 -20.81 -37.24 38.76
N LEU A 125 -21.30 -35.99 38.75
CA LEU A 125 -22.48 -35.53 39.48
C LEU A 125 -22.68 -34.01 39.31
N ALA A 126 -23.79 -33.68 38.67
CA ALA A 126 -24.68 -32.53 38.92
C ALA A 126 -24.20 -31.08 38.69
N ALA A 127 -24.86 -30.48 37.69
CA ALA A 127 -25.43 -29.12 37.68
C ALA A 127 -24.49 -27.91 37.65
N LEU A 128 -24.35 -27.32 36.46
CA LEU A 128 -24.77 -25.93 36.17
C LEU A 128 -24.67 -25.66 34.65
N ALA A 129 -25.71 -25.02 34.12
CA ALA A 129 -25.94 -24.79 32.70
C ALA A 129 -24.78 -24.07 32.00
N PRO A 130 -24.45 -24.41 30.74
CA PRO A 130 -23.49 -23.65 29.95
C PRO A 130 -24.14 -22.34 29.46
N ALA A 131 -23.58 -21.20 29.89
CA ALA A 131 -23.89 -19.91 29.28
C ALA A 131 -23.32 -19.90 27.85
N PRO A 132 -24.08 -19.43 26.83
CA PRO A 132 -23.55 -19.28 25.48
C PRO A 132 -22.52 -18.15 25.46
N THR A 133 -21.24 -18.50 25.44
CA THR A 133 -20.17 -17.52 25.24
C THR A 133 -20.17 -17.08 23.78
N SER A 134 -20.69 -15.86 23.58
CA SER A 134 -20.55 -14.94 22.46
C SER A 134 -19.16 -14.95 21.78
N SER A 135 -18.88 -15.96 20.96
CA SER A 135 -17.68 -16.06 20.11
C SER A 135 -17.94 -15.51 18.69
N TRP A 136 -19.20 -15.50 18.25
CA TRP A 136 -19.59 -15.13 16.90
C TRP A 136 -19.42 -13.62 16.61
N THR A 137 -19.61 -12.80 17.65
CA THR A 137 -19.49 -11.33 17.61
C THR A 137 -18.04 -10.87 17.44
N ARG A 138 -17.06 -11.64 17.93
CA ARG A 138 -15.63 -11.33 17.76
C ARG A 138 -15.16 -11.58 16.33
N HIS A 139 -15.68 -12.63 15.68
CA HIS A 139 -15.36 -12.93 14.29
C HIS A 139 -16.00 -11.94 13.30
N LEU A 140 -17.22 -11.46 13.58
CA LEU A 140 -17.86 -10.41 12.77
C LEU A 140 -17.15 -9.05 12.90
N PHE A 141 -16.68 -8.70 14.11
CA PHE A 141 -15.91 -7.47 14.31
C PHE A 141 -14.53 -7.53 13.64
N ALA A 142 -13.82 -8.65 13.76
CA ALA A 142 -12.55 -8.85 13.09
C ALA A 142 -12.67 -8.77 11.56
N ALA A 143 -13.71 -9.40 10.98
CA ALA A 143 -13.99 -9.35 9.55
C ALA A 143 -14.33 -7.91 9.07
N ALA A 144 -15.09 -7.15 9.87
CA ALA A 144 -15.39 -5.75 9.56
C ALA A 144 -14.13 -4.87 9.61
N CYS A 145 -13.26 -5.06 10.62
CA CYS A 145 -12.01 -4.32 10.72
C CYS A 145 -11.03 -4.62 9.58
N THR A 146 -10.90 -5.88 9.16
CA THR A 146 -10.04 -6.26 8.03
C THR A 146 -10.53 -5.67 6.70
N THR A 147 -11.85 -5.62 6.50
CA THR A 147 -12.43 -5.00 5.29
C THR A 147 -12.24 -3.48 5.30
N GLY A 148 -12.38 -2.84 6.46
CA GLY A 148 -12.09 -1.42 6.63
C GLY A 148 -10.62 -1.06 6.35
N LEU A 149 -9.68 -1.82 6.92
CA LEU A 149 -8.24 -1.61 6.74
C LEU A 149 -7.78 -1.86 5.30
N THR A 150 -8.34 -2.84 4.60
CA THR A 150 -8.00 -3.11 3.20
C THR A 150 -8.50 -2.01 2.26
N VAL A 151 -9.72 -1.50 2.46
CA VAL A 151 -10.23 -0.37 1.67
C VAL A 151 -9.42 0.92 1.94
N LEU A 152 -9.03 1.16 3.21
CA LEU A 152 -8.22 2.31 3.57
C LEU A 152 -6.78 2.20 3.03
N GLY A 153 -6.19 1.01 3.07
CA GLY A 153 -4.86 0.72 2.54
C GLY A 153 -4.76 0.90 1.03
N LEU A 154 -5.74 0.40 0.26
CA LEU A 154 -5.77 0.62 -1.20
C LEU A 154 -5.94 2.10 -1.58
N GLY A 155 -6.72 2.86 -0.81
CA GLY A 155 -6.93 4.29 -1.06
C GLY A 155 -5.67 5.13 -0.84
N VAL A 156 -4.94 4.86 0.24
CA VAL A 156 -3.70 5.59 0.56
C VAL A 156 -2.59 5.25 -0.44
N PHE A 157 -2.44 3.97 -0.82
CA PHE A 157 -1.39 3.54 -1.74
C PHE A 157 -1.55 4.16 -3.15
N ALA A 158 -2.77 4.20 -3.67
CA ALA A 158 -3.05 4.83 -4.97
C ALA A 158 -2.77 6.34 -4.98
N SER A 159 -2.97 7.02 -3.84
CA SER A 159 -2.68 8.45 -3.73
C SER A 159 -1.17 8.74 -3.72
N TRP A 160 -0.39 7.86 -3.09
CA TRP A 160 1.07 7.98 -3.00
C TRP A 160 1.75 7.75 -4.34
N ASP A 161 1.26 6.76 -5.10
CA ASP A 161 1.79 6.45 -6.43
C ASP A 161 1.60 7.63 -7.39
N ARG A 162 0.44 8.29 -7.33
CA ARG A 162 0.16 9.50 -8.11
C ARG A 162 1.06 10.68 -7.75
N LEU A 163 1.45 10.77 -6.49
CA LEU A 163 2.33 11.81 -5.96
C LEU A 163 3.80 11.55 -6.34
N LEU A 164 4.24 10.29 -6.27
CA LEU A 164 5.57 9.86 -6.68
C LEU A 164 5.76 9.99 -8.20
N PHE A 165 4.78 9.59 -9.01
CA PHE A 165 4.80 9.81 -10.46
C PHE A 165 4.81 11.30 -10.85
N GLY A 166 4.24 12.17 -10.02
CA GLY A 166 4.33 13.62 -10.20
C GLY A 166 5.74 14.18 -9.95
N LEU A 167 6.49 13.57 -9.02
CA LEU A 167 7.83 14.00 -8.61
C LEU A 167 8.96 13.40 -9.45
N THR A 168 8.77 12.20 -10.03
CA THR A 168 9.74 11.56 -10.93
C THR A 168 9.62 12.04 -12.37
N ARG A 169 8.58 12.81 -12.70
CA ARG A 169 8.49 13.48 -13.99
C ARG A 169 9.60 14.53 -14.05
N PRO A 170 10.58 14.41 -14.97
CA PRO A 170 11.62 15.41 -15.10
C PRO A 170 10.96 16.78 -15.32
N PRO A 171 11.47 17.88 -14.72
CA PRO A 171 10.96 19.21 -14.98
C PRO A 171 11.10 19.45 -16.48
N ALA A 172 9.97 19.51 -17.18
CA ALA A 172 9.98 19.76 -18.60
C ALA A 172 10.73 21.08 -18.83
N PRO A 173 11.68 21.13 -19.78
CA PRO A 173 12.30 22.39 -20.16
C PRO A 173 11.17 23.37 -20.49
N ARG A 174 11.15 24.52 -19.83
CA ARG A 174 10.29 25.65 -20.18
C ARG A 174 10.72 26.12 -21.57
N SER A 175 10.15 25.48 -22.58
CA SER A 175 9.99 26.07 -23.89
C SER A 175 8.67 26.83 -23.84
N ASP A 176 8.76 28.16 -23.79
CA ASP A 176 7.66 29.05 -24.14
C ASP A 176 7.25 28.76 -25.59
N ALA A 177 6.42 27.74 -25.76
CA ALA A 177 5.71 27.47 -26.98
C ALA A 177 4.26 27.26 -26.57
N THR A 178 3.46 28.29 -26.78
CA THR A 178 2.00 28.28 -26.69
C THR A 178 1.47 27.21 -27.65
N ALA A 179 1.43 25.95 -27.19
CA ALA A 179 0.75 24.88 -27.89
C ALA A 179 -0.75 25.09 -27.67
N ALA A 180 -1.47 25.36 -28.75
CA ALA A 180 -2.93 25.41 -28.74
C ALA A 180 -3.49 24.10 -28.14
N PRO A 181 -4.59 24.16 -27.38
CA PRO A 181 -5.19 22.96 -26.79
C PRO A 181 -5.59 22.01 -27.92
N VAL A 182 -4.92 20.85 -27.98
CA VAL A 182 -5.28 19.77 -28.90
C VAL A 182 -6.68 19.31 -28.52
N ALA A 183 -7.64 19.55 -29.41
CA ALA A 183 -9.03 19.18 -29.18
C ALA A 183 -9.13 17.65 -28.99
N PRO A 184 -9.96 17.17 -28.05
CA PRO A 184 -10.07 15.75 -27.77
C PRO A 184 -10.50 14.99 -29.01
N THR A 185 -9.78 13.90 -29.29
CA THR A 185 -10.05 13.06 -30.46
C THR A 185 -11.46 12.45 -30.38
N SER A 186 -12.00 12.01 -31.53
CA SER A 186 -13.29 11.29 -31.57
C SER A 186 -13.35 10.15 -30.58
N GLY A 187 -12.27 9.35 -30.50
CA GLY A 187 -12.14 8.21 -29.58
C GLY A 187 -12.15 8.58 -28.11
N GLU A 188 -11.48 9.67 -27.74
CA GLU A 188 -11.47 10.16 -26.36
C GLU A 188 -12.86 10.62 -25.91
N ARG A 189 -13.61 11.28 -26.81
CA ARG A 189 -15.00 11.67 -26.53
C ARG A 189 -15.92 10.45 -26.39
N ALA A 190 -15.74 9.43 -27.22
CA ALA A 190 -16.48 8.18 -27.14
C ALA A 190 -16.17 7.42 -25.83
N LEU A 191 -14.91 7.35 -25.40
CA LEU A 191 -14.51 6.76 -24.11
C LEU A 191 -15.12 7.52 -22.91
N ALA A 192 -15.06 8.85 -22.92
CA ALA A 192 -15.65 9.67 -21.87
C ALA A 192 -17.19 9.54 -21.83
N GLN A 193 -17.84 9.39 -22.98
CA GLN A 193 -19.27 9.10 -23.06
C GLN A 193 -19.59 7.71 -22.50
N ALA A 194 -18.84 6.68 -22.89
CA ALA A 194 -19.05 5.31 -22.42
C ALA A 194 -18.89 5.17 -20.90
N ARG A 195 -17.90 5.86 -20.30
CA ARG A 195 -17.72 5.89 -18.83
C ARG A 195 -18.93 6.50 -18.11
N ARG A 196 -19.42 7.65 -18.59
CA ARG A 196 -20.63 8.28 -18.03
C ARG A 196 -21.86 7.39 -18.14
N LEU A 197 -22.00 6.64 -19.24
CA LEU A 197 -23.11 5.69 -19.42
C LEU A 197 -22.99 4.48 -18.48
N MET A 198 -21.78 4.00 -18.21
CA MET A 198 -21.53 2.96 -17.20
C MET A 198 -21.85 3.44 -15.79
N GLU A 199 -21.46 4.67 -15.43
CA GLU A 199 -21.78 5.30 -14.14
C GLU A 199 -23.30 5.52 -13.98
N ALA A 200 -24.01 5.79 -15.08
CA ALA A 200 -25.46 5.92 -15.11
C ALA A 200 -26.21 4.58 -15.11
N GLY A 201 -25.51 3.43 -15.04
CA GLY A 201 -26.14 2.10 -15.06
C GLY A 201 -26.72 1.70 -16.42
N ASN A 202 -26.24 2.27 -17.52
CA ASN A 202 -26.66 1.90 -18.87
C ASN A 202 -25.51 1.27 -19.68
N PRO A 203 -25.16 0.00 -19.38
CA PRO A 203 -24.03 -0.67 -20.03
C PRO A 203 -24.30 -0.98 -21.51
N ALA A 204 -25.57 -1.13 -21.94
CA ALA A 204 -25.92 -1.33 -23.34
C ALA A 204 -25.56 -0.11 -24.21
N ALA A 205 -25.93 1.10 -23.75
CA ALA A 205 -25.58 2.34 -24.44
C ALA A 205 -24.05 2.59 -24.41
N ALA A 206 -23.36 2.18 -23.34
CA ALA A 206 -21.91 2.27 -23.26
C ALA A 206 -21.21 1.42 -24.33
N VAL A 207 -21.67 0.19 -24.59
CA VAL A 207 -21.13 -0.66 -25.68
C VAL A 207 -21.35 -0.01 -27.04
N ALA A 208 -22.55 0.51 -27.32
CA ALA A 208 -22.85 1.19 -28.58
C ALA A 208 -22.00 2.45 -28.81
N ALA A 209 -21.59 3.16 -27.75
CA ALA A 209 -20.67 4.27 -27.84
C ALA A 209 -19.22 3.81 -28.14
N LEU A 210 -18.80 2.67 -27.58
CA LEU A 210 -17.46 2.10 -27.78
C LEU A 210 -17.27 1.47 -29.16
N ASP A 211 -18.33 0.95 -29.77
CA ASP A 211 -18.27 0.38 -31.13
C ASP A 211 -17.98 1.45 -32.21
N ARG A 212 -18.05 2.74 -31.87
CA ARG A 212 -17.66 3.85 -32.76
C ARG A 212 -16.13 4.12 -32.76
N VAL A 213 -15.37 3.54 -31.83
CA VAL A 213 -13.92 3.72 -31.74
C VAL A 213 -13.23 2.78 -32.74
N GLY A 214 -12.64 3.35 -33.79
CA GLY A 214 -11.96 2.59 -34.84
C GLY A 214 -10.61 1.99 -34.39
N PRO A 215 -10.13 0.89 -35.01
CA PRO A 215 -8.83 0.28 -34.71
C PRO A 215 -7.61 1.19 -34.90
N GLN A 216 -7.74 2.21 -35.74
CA GLN A 216 -6.68 3.18 -36.04
C GLN A 216 -6.57 4.29 -34.98
N GLU A 217 -7.54 4.38 -34.05
CA GLU A 217 -7.53 5.39 -33.01
C GLU A 217 -6.64 4.94 -31.82
N PRO A 218 -5.84 5.85 -31.24
CA PRO A 218 -5.00 5.53 -30.07
C PRO A 218 -5.82 5.10 -28.84
N ALA A 219 -7.12 5.43 -28.82
CA ALA A 219 -8.08 5.05 -27.79
C ALA A 219 -8.55 3.57 -27.88
N TYR A 220 -8.28 2.88 -28.99
CA TYR A 220 -8.80 1.52 -29.26
C TYR A 220 -8.50 0.46 -28.19
N PRO A 221 -7.25 0.30 -27.67
CA PRO A 221 -6.98 -0.72 -26.65
C PRO A 221 -7.79 -0.49 -25.36
N PHE A 222 -7.98 0.76 -24.96
CA PHE A 222 -8.79 1.12 -23.80
C PHE A 222 -10.29 0.89 -24.06
N ALA A 223 -10.76 1.17 -25.27
CA ALA A 223 -12.16 0.91 -25.66
C ALA A 223 -12.48 -0.59 -25.62
N ARG A 224 -11.56 -1.45 -26.08
CA ARG A 224 -11.69 -2.92 -25.98
C ARG A 224 -11.80 -3.38 -24.52
N GLN A 225 -10.94 -2.88 -23.64
CA GLN A 225 -10.97 -3.23 -22.22
C GLN A 225 -12.29 -2.81 -21.57
N LEU A 226 -12.74 -1.57 -21.81
CA LEU A 226 -13.98 -1.04 -21.24
C LEU A 226 -15.22 -1.77 -21.79
N ARG A 227 -15.19 -2.20 -23.06
CA ARG A 227 -16.25 -3.00 -23.67
C ARG A 227 -16.41 -4.35 -22.97
N HIS A 228 -15.31 -5.02 -22.62
CA HIS A 228 -15.38 -6.28 -21.86
C HIS A 228 -16.02 -6.08 -20.48
N GLN A 229 -15.75 -4.96 -19.82
CA GLN A 229 -16.40 -4.62 -18.54
C GLN A 229 -17.90 -4.36 -18.71
N ALA A 230 -18.29 -3.58 -19.72
CA ALA A 230 -19.70 -3.28 -20.02
C ALA A 230 -20.51 -4.53 -20.38
N VAL A 231 -19.94 -5.46 -21.17
CA VAL A 231 -20.58 -6.74 -21.51
C VAL A 231 -20.76 -7.63 -20.28
N ARG A 232 -19.77 -7.66 -19.37
CA ARG A 232 -19.92 -8.39 -18.10
C ARG A 232 -21.02 -7.79 -17.22
N ALA A 233 -21.15 -6.47 -17.19
CA ALA A 233 -22.24 -5.80 -16.46
C ALA A 233 -23.62 -6.20 -17.02
N LEU A 234 -23.79 -6.20 -18.35
CA LEU A 234 -25.02 -6.69 -19.00
C LEU A 234 -25.34 -8.15 -18.65
N GLN A 235 -24.33 -9.01 -18.62
CA GLN A 235 -24.49 -10.42 -18.28
C GLN A 235 -24.79 -10.64 -16.79
N GLY A 236 -24.30 -9.74 -15.91
CA GLY A 236 -24.55 -9.76 -14.47
C GLY A 236 -25.93 -9.24 -14.06
N GLU A 237 -26.56 -8.38 -14.88
CA GLU A 237 -27.95 -7.92 -14.67
C GLU A 237 -29.01 -8.90 -15.20
N HIS A 238 -28.65 -9.74 -16.17
CA HIS A 238 -29.57 -10.70 -16.79
C HIS A 238 -29.93 -12.01 -16.04
N PRO A 239 -29.31 -12.42 -14.91
CA PRO A 239 -29.69 -13.64 -14.20
C PRO A 239 -30.86 -13.45 -13.22
N ALA A 240 -31.24 -12.21 -12.85
CA ALA A 240 -32.29 -11.97 -11.86
C ALA A 240 -33.72 -11.89 -12.43
N ALA A 241 -33.88 -11.71 -13.74
CA ALA A 241 -35.19 -11.47 -14.37
C ALA A 241 -35.88 -12.73 -14.95
N ARG A 242 -35.29 -13.92 -14.84
CA ARG A 242 -35.85 -15.17 -15.40
C ARG A 242 -36.37 -16.18 -14.36
N SER A 243 -36.36 -15.88 -13.06
CA SER A 243 -36.84 -16.79 -12.00
C SER A 243 -38.20 -16.42 -11.41
N GLY A 244 -39.06 -15.72 -12.17
CA GLY A 244 -40.39 -15.31 -11.72
C GLY A 244 -41.43 -15.51 -12.81
N GLY A 245 -41.78 -16.75 -13.12
CA GLY A 245 -42.75 -17.04 -14.17
C GLY A 245 -43.10 -18.51 -14.33
N GLU A 246 -43.36 -19.24 -13.24
CA GLU A 246 -44.00 -20.55 -13.34
C GLU A 246 -44.73 -20.92 -12.04
N THR A 247 -45.89 -20.31 -11.82
CA THR A 247 -46.97 -20.91 -11.02
C THR A 247 -48.31 -20.38 -11.52
N ARG A 248 -48.94 -21.14 -12.41
CA ARG A 248 -50.39 -21.37 -12.37
C ARG A 248 -50.75 -22.61 -13.19
#